data_AF-A0A7C9PVT0-F1
#
_entry.id   AF-A0A7C9PVT0-F1
#
_cell.length_a   1.000
_cell.length_b   1.000
_cell.length_c   1.000
_cell.angle_alpha   90.00
_cell.angle_beta   90.00
_cell.angle_gamma   90.00
#
_symmetry.space_group_name_H-M   'P 1'
#
loop_
_entity.id
_entity.type
_entity.pdbx_description
1 polymer ?
#
loop_
_entity_poly.entity_id
_entity_poly.type
_entity_poly.pdbx_seq_one_letter_code
_entity_poly.pdbx_strand_id
1 'polypeptide(L)' 'MNGFQWTLDDLTVNTEANTEGRRSLTREEMFVLAWLVFYQSDRHYADLLRECKLTGEQCHTALEGLIELDLLRVR' A
#
# COMPACT_ATOMS: atom_id res chain seq x y z
N MET A 1 -6.94 -12.78 -13.93
CA MET A 1 -6.11 -11.75 -13.29
C MET A 1 -6.18 -10.52 -14.17
N ASN A 2 -6.92 -9.48 -13.75
CA ASN A 2 -6.87 -8.18 -14.44
C ASN A 2 -5.46 -7.61 -14.27
N GLY A 3 -4.83 -7.21 -15.37
CA GLY A 3 -3.50 -6.60 -15.32
C GLY A 3 -3.54 -5.27 -14.56
N PHE A 4 -2.54 -5.04 -13.71
CA PHE A 4 -2.35 -3.79 -12.95
C PHE A 4 -2.54 -2.58 -13.85
N GLN A 5 -3.45 -1.67 -13.46
CA GLN A 5 -3.70 -0.41 -14.18
C GLN A 5 -2.92 0.78 -13.59
N TRP A 6 -2.08 0.54 -12.58
CA TRP A 6 -1.32 1.57 -11.86
C TRP A 6 0.00 1.00 -11.31
N THR A 7 0.96 1.89 -11.07
CA THR A 7 2.28 1.66 -10.52
C THR A 7 2.38 2.22 -9.09
N LEU A 8 3.49 1.97 -8.37
CA LEU A 8 3.69 2.55 -7.04
C LEU A 8 3.77 4.08 -7.07
N ASP A 9 4.20 4.67 -8.19
CA ASP A 9 4.28 6.12 -8.34
C ASP A 9 2.90 6.78 -8.42
N ASP A 10 1.88 6.02 -8.83
CA ASP A 10 0.49 6.49 -8.88
C ASP A 10 -0.16 6.50 -7.48
N LEU A 11 0.49 5.89 -6.47
CA LEU A 11 -0.02 5.79 -5.10
C LEU A 11 0.42 6.98 -4.24
N THR A 12 -0.55 7.64 -3.61
CA THR A 12 -0.30 8.66 -2.58
C THR A 12 -0.89 8.23 -1.24
N VAL A 13 -0.13 8.41 -0.15
CA VAL A 13 -0.66 8.19 1.20
C VAL A 13 -1.66 9.29 1.55
N ASN A 14 -2.87 8.91 1.95
CA ASN A 14 -3.88 9.84 2.43
C ASN A 14 -3.65 10.11 3.92
N THR A 15 -2.94 11.19 4.25
CA THR A 15 -2.68 11.57 5.65
C THR A 15 -3.91 12.13 6.37
N GLU A 16 -4.98 12.43 5.63
CA GLU A 16 -6.26 12.94 6.17
C GLU A 16 -7.30 11.82 6.35
N ALA A 17 -6.87 10.56 6.21
CA ALA A 17 -7.74 9.41 6.24
C ALA A 17 -8.48 9.30 7.59
N ASN A 18 -9.82 9.41 7.57
CA ASN A 18 -10.66 9.34 8.77
C ASN A 18 -10.65 7.93 9.38
N THR A 19 -10.05 7.78 10.56
CA THR A 19 -9.90 6.49 11.26
C THR A 19 -11.15 5.99 11.97
N GLU A 20 -12.24 6.76 12.03
CA GLU A 20 -13.44 6.40 12.77
C GLU A 20 -14.17 5.21 12.12
N GLY A 21 -14.41 4.16 12.90
CA GLY A 21 -15.11 2.95 12.44
C GLY A 21 -14.30 2.00 11.55
N ARG A 22 -12.99 2.22 11.34
CA ARG A 22 -12.16 1.32 10.53
C ARG A 22 -11.85 0.01 11.25
N ARG A 23 -11.76 -1.07 10.47
CA ARG A 23 -11.11 -2.30 10.94
C ARG A 23 -9.62 -2.06 11.20
N SER A 24 -9.04 -2.88 12.06
CA SER A 24 -7.60 -2.93 12.23
C SER A 24 -6.88 -3.33 10.93
N LEU A 25 -5.68 -2.79 10.75
CA LEU A 25 -4.78 -3.21 9.67
C LEU A 25 -4.22 -4.60 9.93
N THR A 26 -4.07 -5.37 8.85
CA THR A 26 -3.28 -6.60 8.89
C THR A 26 -1.79 -6.27 9.05
N ARG A 27 -0.99 -7.29 9.33
CA ARG A 27 0.46 -7.13 9.47
C ARG A 27 1.09 -6.65 8.17
N GLU A 28 0.63 -7.20 7.05
CA GLU A 28 1.09 -6.88 5.70
C GLU A 28 0.73 -5.43 5.33
N GLU A 29 -0.52 -5.02 5.59
CA GLU A 29 -0.99 -3.65 5.36
C GLU A 29 -0.19 -2.63 6.19
N MET A 30 0.09 -2.93 7.46
CA MET A 30 0.92 -2.06 8.30
C MET A 30 2.32 -1.86 7.73
N PHE A 31 2.99 -2.94 7.28
CA PHE A 31 4.34 -2.83 6.74
C PHE A 31 4.38 -2.10 5.41
N VAL A 32 3.43 -2.40 4.51
CA VAL A 32 3.33 -1.72 3.21
C VAL A 32 3.05 -0.24 3.42
N LEU A 33 2.11 0.12 4.30
CA LEU A 33 1.80 1.51 4.59
C LEU A 33 3.01 2.25 5.18
N ALA A 34 3.69 1.64 6.16
CA ALA A 34 4.89 2.22 6.77
C ALA A 34 6.01 2.45 5.74
N TRP A 35 6.24 1.48 4.85
CA TRP A 35 7.23 1.59 3.79
C TRP A 35 6.90 2.75 2.84
N LEU A 36 5.64 2.86 2.39
CA LEU A 36 5.19 3.93 1.49
C LEU A 36 5.25 5.31 2.14
N VAL A 37 5.06 5.41 3.46
CA VAL A 37 5.23 6.67 4.20
C VAL A 37 6.70 7.10 4.23
N PHE A 38 7.62 6.15 4.43
CA PHE A 38 9.05 6.42 4.56
C PHE A 38 9.71 6.72 3.21
N TYR A 39 9.38 5.94 2.17
CA TYR A 39 9.93 6.08 0.83
C TYR A 39 8.93 6.76 -0.09
N GLN A 40 8.86 8.09 -0.06
CA GLN A 40 7.89 8.84 -0.87
C GLN A 40 8.32 9.08 -2.33
N SER A 41 9.61 8.90 -2.62
CA SER A 41 10.21 9.11 -3.94
C SER A 41 11.05 7.89 -4.33
N ASP A 42 11.12 7.60 -5.64
CA ASP A 42 11.93 6.50 -6.19
C ASP A 42 11.53 5.12 -5.67
N ARG A 43 10.23 4.81 -5.79
CA ARG A 43 9.65 3.58 -5.23
C ARG A 43 9.72 2.43 -6.23
N HIS A 44 10.57 1.47 -5.96
CA HIS A 44 10.62 0.23 -6.75
C HIS A 44 9.81 -0.89 -6.09
N TYR A 45 8.95 -1.54 -6.88
CA TYR A 45 8.11 -2.65 -6.40
C TYR A 45 8.94 -3.82 -5.84
N ALA A 46 10.10 -4.10 -6.43
CA ALA A 46 11.00 -5.15 -5.94
C ALA A 46 11.54 -4.85 -4.53
N ASP A 47 11.81 -3.58 -4.21
CA ASP A 47 12.29 -3.19 -2.89
C ASP A 47 11.20 -3.29 -1.83
N LEU A 48 9.97 -2.88 -2.17
CA LEU A 48 8.80 -3.08 -1.30
C LEU A 48 8.62 -4.56 -0.94
N LEU A 49 8.63 -5.46 -1.93
CA LEU A 49 8.49 -6.90 -1.69
C LEU A 49 9.61 -7.45 -0.79
N ARG A 50 10.85 -7.05 -1.07
CA ARG A 50 12.05 -7.49 -0.34
C ARG A 50 12.04 -7.00 1.11
N GLU A 51 11.72 -5.73 1.34
CA GLU A 51 11.79 -5.10 2.66
C GLU A 51 10.61 -5.48 3.54
N CYS A 52 9.40 -5.58 2.96
CA CYS A 52 8.22 -6.06 3.68
C CYS A 52 8.16 -7.59 3.79
N LYS A 53 9.07 -8.31 3.11
CA LYS A 53 9.11 -9.79 3.05
C LYS A 53 7.79 -10.40 2.57
N LEU A 54 7.24 -9.82 1.49
CA LEU A 54 5.94 -10.22 0.91
C LEU A 54 6.12 -10.89 -0.44
N THR A 55 5.22 -11.81 -0.77
CA THR A 55 5.02 -12.21 -2.17
C THR A 55 4.30 -11.09 -2.94
N GLY A 56 4.38 -11.14 -4.27
CA GLY A 56 3.65 -10.19 -5.12
C GLY A 56 2.14 -10.17 -4.84
N GLU A 57 1.55 -11.33 -4.59
CA GLU A 57 0.12 -11.46 -4.24
C GLU A 57 -0.19 -10.85 -2.88
N GLN A 58 0.59 -11.14 -1.84
CA GLN A 58 0.39 -10.56 -0.51
C GLN A 58 0.51 -9.03 -0.52
N CYS A 59 1.49 -8.51 -1.25
CA CYS A 59 1.67 -7.06 -1.39
C CYS A 59 0.50 -6.43 -2.13
N HIS A 60 0.01 -7.08 -3.19
CA HIS A 60 -1.15 -6.60 -3.93
C HIS A 60 -2.40 -6.55 -3.06
N THR A 61 -2.73 -7.63 -2.35
CA THR A 61 -3.87 -7.67 -1.42
C THR A 61 -3.75 -6.60 -0.34
N ALA A 62 -2.53 -6.36 0.19
CA ALA A 62 -2.30 -5.30 1.17
C ALA A 62 -2.51 -3.90 0.58
N LEU A 63 -2.05 -3.65 -0.66
CA LEU A 63 -2.26 -2.36 -1.33
C LEU A 63 -3.74 -2.10 -1.62
N GLU A 64 -4.48 -3.10 -2.11
CA GLU A 64 -5.93 -2.99 -2.33
C GLU A 64 -6.67 -2.73 -1.02
N GLY A 65 -6.37 -3.47 0.04
CA GLY A 65 -6.97 -3.25 1.36
C GLY A 65 -6.71 -1.84 1.91
N LEU A 66 -5.51 -1.28 1.69
CA LEU A 66 -5.20 0.09 2.08
C LEU A 66 -5.93 1.14 1.23
N ILE A 67 -6.20 0.86 -0.04
CA ILE A 67 -7.03 1.72 -0.90
C ILE A 67 -8.49 1.68 -0.44
N GLU A 68 -9.04 0.49 -0.13
CA GLU A 68 -10.39 0.32 0.40
C GLU A 68 -10.60 1.06 1.73
N LEU A 69 -9.56 1.10 2.56
CA LEU A 69 -9.55 1.84 3.83
C LEU A 69 -9.31 3.35 3.66
N ASP A 70 -9.24 3.86 2.43
CA ASP A 70 -8.94 5.26 2.11
C ASP A 70 -7.61 5.74 2.75
N LEU A 71 -6.65 4.82 2.94
CA LEU A 71 -5.29 5.13 3.41
C LEU A 71 -4.33 5.39 2.25
N LEU A 72 -4.61 4.81 1.09
CA LEU A 72 -3.93 5.09 -0.17
C LEU A 72 -4.93 5.61 -1.19
N ARG A 73 -4.50 6.57 -2.00
CA ARG A 73 -5.23 7.04 -3.18
C ARG A 73 -4.43 6.69 -4.43
N VAL A 74 -5.13 6.19 -5.44
CA VAL A 74 -4.59 5.99 -6.79
C VAL A 74 -4.90 7.25 -7.60
N ARG A 75 -3.91 7.80 -8.31
CA ARG A 75 -4.11 8.87 -9.30
C ARG A 75 -4.42 8.31 -10.69
#